data_AF-A0A0C9XXY8-F1
#
_entry.id   AF-A0A0C9XXY8-F1
#
_cell.length_a   1.000
_cell.length_b   1.000
_cell.length_c   1.000
_cell.angle_alpha   90.00
_cell.angle_beta   90.00
_cell.angle_gamma   90.00
#
_symmetry.space_group_name_H-M   'P 1'
#
loop_
_entity.id
_entity.type
_entity.pdbx_description
1 polymer ?
#
loop_
_entity_poly.entity_id
_entity_poly.type
_entity_poly.pdbx_seq_one_letter_code
_entity_poly.pdbx_strand_id
1 'polypeptide(L)'
;MNSAFGPKILPHDSPAIHLLEQNDTGRGVYISHIDRTSVKLKIAVFMIPLLMYTVIAAFMFWRASKNYDVVVALMLNDFYYVETAASRKLKNGFWSWCWRFIVASFDYYMLSILWPLFRTFVTSHLWLRLRYGFRQTEVVFRAPTGREYDNMIALPPAQFQQAWQASLLHATSRQFLMGNTGFNTRSPPWNLCYTASTDAYHLANSGQFDLNNWELSVWQKNEHQQWTVWEAWRHQDPTLSTKALTMIKEKLLVEGREEFVGKWDALLAEQANMASVASEVTPAMQQLVQSVNDLFKEEGLDLGELWLEAISEADRIQNQPASEAPGQLA
;
A
#
# COMPACT_ATOMS: atom_id res chain seq x y z
N MET A 1 17.89 -21.14 8.16
CA MET A 1 18.77 -19.97 8.40
C MET A 1 17.88 -18.77 8.63
N ASN A 2 17.89 -18.17 9.82
CA ASN A 2 17.18 -16.93 10.10
C ASN A 2 18.01 -15.78 9.52
N SER A 3 17.79 -15.42 8.25
CA SER A 3 18.39 -14.20 7.71
C SER A 3 17.81 -13.01 8.49
N ALA A 4 18.66 -12.06 8.92
CA ALA A 4 18.22 -10.89 9.68
C ALA A 4 17.22 -9.99 8.90
N PHE A 5 17.04 -10.29 7.62
CA PHE A 5 16.29 -9.56 6.62
C PHE A 5 15.10 -10.34 6.03
N GLY A 6 14.89 -11.59 6.46
CA GLY A 6 13.71 -12.38 6.13
C GLY A 6 12.49 -12.01 6.99
N PRO A 7 11.31 -12.58 6.70
CA PRO A 7 10.11 -12.35 7.50
C PRO A 7 10.31 -12.81 8.94
N LYS A 8 10.17 -11.89 9.89
CA LYS A 8 10.29 -12.15 11.33
C LYS A 8 8.92 -12.43 11.92
N ILE A 9 8.80 -13.47 12.73
CA ILE A 9 7.56 -13.74 13.48
C ILE A 9 7.42 -12.66 14.54
N LEU A 10 6.24 -12.04 14.63
CA LEU A 10 5.96 -11.04 15.66
C LEU A 10 5.83 -11.73 17.03
N PRO A 11 6.39 -11.13 18.10
CA PRO A 11 6.14 -11.59 19.46
C PRO A 11 4.64 -11.59 19.76
N HIS A 12 4.15 -12.61 20.46
CA HIS A 12 2.73 -12.75 20.81
C HIS A 12 2.15 -11.53 21.54
N ASP A 13 2.98 -10.82 22.31
CA ASP A 13 2.57 -9.64 23.08
C ASP A 13 2.66 -8.32 22.29
N SER A 14 2.95 -8.37 20.98
CA SER A 14 3.09 -7.16 20.17
C SER A 14 1.74 -6.46 19.99
N PRO A 15 1.59 -5.17 20.35
CA PRO A 15 0.34 -4.43 20.16
C PRO A 15 -0.04 -4.29 18.68
N ALA A 16 0.92 -4.46 17.77
CA ALA A 16 0.67 -4.49 16.34
C ALA A 16 -0.22 -5.67 15.92
N ILE A 17 -0.13 -6.83 16.60
CA ILE A 17 -0.95 -8.02 16.27
C ILE A 17 -2.43 -7.71 16.44
N HIS A 18 -2.82 -7.11 17.57
CA HIS A 18 -4.22 -6.77 17.83
C HIS A 18 -4.79 -5.84 16.75
N LEU A 19 -4.02 -4.84 16.33
CA LEU A 19 -4.42 -3.94 15.23
C LEU A 19 -4.60 -4.71 13.91
N LEU A 20 -3.63 -5.56 13.56
CA LEU A 20 -3.66 -6.33 12.32
C LEU A 20 -4.83 -7.33 12.30
N GLU A 21 -5.10 -8.00 13.41
CA GLU A 21 -6.22 -8.94 13.55
C GLU A 21 -7.58 -8.23 13.48
N GLN A 22 -7.74 -7.12 14.20
CA GLN A 22 -8.99 -6.37 14.22
C GLN A 22 -9.37 -5.80 12.84
N ASN A 23 -8.36 -5.48 12.03
CA ASN A 23 -8.55 -4.92 10.70
C ASN A 23 -8.53 -5.96 9.57
N ASP A 24 -8.20 -7.23 9.87
CA ASP A 24 -8.02 -8.28 8.85
C ASP A 24 -9.30 -8.49 8.03
N THR A 25 -9.20 -8.23 6.74
CA THR A 25 -10.28 -8.45 5.78
C THR A 25 -10.38 -9.91 5.33
N GLY A 26 -9.68 -10.82 6.02
CA GLY A 26 -9.56 -12.24 5.68
C GLY A 26 -8.51 -12.53 4.61
N ARG A 27 -7.69 -11.53 4.26
CA ARG A 27 -6.60 -11.67 3.29
C ARG A 27 -5.24 -11.85 3.96
N GLY A 28 -5.12 -11.47 5.24
CA GLY A 28 -3.92 -11.73 6.05
C GLY A 28 -2.66 -11.04 5.54
N VAL A 29 -2.76 -9.93 4.80
CA VAL A 29 -1.61 -9.18 4.28
C VAL A 29 -1.83 -7.67 4.33
N TYR A 30 -0.83 -6.93 4.80
CA TYR A 30 -0.77 -5.47 4.78
C TYR A 30 0.60 -4.96 4.33
N ILE A 31 0.61 -3.74 3.78
CA ILE A 31 1.82 -2.95 3.60
C ILE A 31 1.66 -1.66 4.42
N SER A 32 2.55 -1.43 5.38
CA SER A 32 2.67 -0.13 6.05
C SER A 32 3.82 0.66 5.42
N HIS A 33 3.72 1.98 5.46
CA HIS A 33 4.86 2.87 5.29
C HIS A 33 4.59 4.22 5.96
N ILE A 34 5.66 5.00 6.16
CA ILE A 34 5.58 6.37 6.66
C ILE A 34 5.66 7.35 5.48
N ASP A 35 4.57 8.08 5.26
CA ASP A 35 4.49 9.18 4.32
C ASP A 35 5.04 10.47 4.93
N ARG A 36 6.19 10.90 4.39
CA ARG A 36 6.93 12.13 4.77
C ARG A 36 6.69 13.30 3.82
N THR A 37 5.72 13.21 2.91
CA THR A 37 5.43 14.30 1.98
C THR A 37 4.98 15.56 2.71
N SER A 38 5.22 16.72 2.08
CA SER A 38 4.90 18.00 2.71
C SER A 38 3.39 18.13 2.97
N VAL A 39 3.03 18.73 4.11
CA VAL A 39 1.63 18.97 4.50
C VAL A 39 0.87 19.76 3.41
N LYS A 40 1.52 20.72 2.75
CA LYS A 40 0.92 21.49 1.65
C LYS A 40 0.49 20.60 0.50
N LEU A 41 1.33 19.65 0.10
CA LEU A 41 1.02 18.70 -0.97
C LEU A 41 -0.12 17.76 -0.56
N LYS A 42 -0.11 17.26 0.69
CA LYS A 42 -1.18 16.41 1.23
C LYS A 42 -2.54 17.13 1.21
N ILE A 43 -2.58 18.40 1.61
CA ILE A 43 -3.79 19.24 1.54
C ILE A 43 -4.23 19.40 0.08
N ALA A 44 -3.32 19.76 -0.82
CA ALA A 44 -3.66 19.97 -2.24
C ALA A 44 -4.28 18.71 -2.87
N VAL A 45 -3.68 17.54 -2.62
CA VAL A 45 -4.20 16.25 -3.11
C VAL A 45 -5.54 15.90 -2.47
N PHE A 46 -5.76 16.23 -1.19
CA PHE A 46 -7.03 16.00 -0.49
C PHE A 46 -8.17 16.90 -0.98
N MET A 47 -7.87 18.12 -1.45
CA MET A 47 -8.92 19.05 -1.92
C MET A 47 -9.69 18.51 -3.12
N ILE A 48 -9.04 17.71 -3.98
CA ILE A 48 -9.66 17.12 -5.17
C ILE A 48 -10.83 16.18 -4.80
N PRO A 49 -10.64 15.09 -4.02
CA PRO A 49 -11.74 14.24 -3.60
C PRO A 49 -12.73 14.99 -2.71
N LEU A 50 -12.27 15.91 -1.85
CA LEU A 50 -13.17 16.70 -1.01
C LEU A 50 -14.17 17.50 -1.85
N LEU A 51 -13.70 18.22 -2.87
CA LEU A 51 -14.55 18.99 -3.76
C LEU A 51 -15.51 18.07 -4.53
N MET A 52 -15.00 16.97 -5.09
CA MET A 52 -15.80 15.98 -5.81
C MET A 52 -16.94 15.44 -4.94
N TYR A 53 -16.65 14.97 -3.73
CA TYR A 53 -17.68 14.45 -2.82
C TYR A 53 -18.62 15.55 -2.28
N THR A 54 -18.16 16.79 -2.18
CA THR A 54 -19.01 17.93 -1.85
C THR A 54 -20.03 18.21 -2.96
N VAL A 55 -19.61 18.17 -4.23
CA VAL A 55 -20.51 18.30 -5.38
C VAL A 55 -21.50 17.14 -5.43
N ILE A 56 -21.04 15.90 -5.21
CA ILE A 56 -21.92 14.72 -5.13
C ILE A 56 -22.93 14.88 -3.98
N ALA A 57 -22.49 15.31 -2.80
CA ALA A 57 -23.39 15.55 -1.66
C ALA A 57 -24.42 16.65 -1.95
N ALA A 58 -24.00 17.77 -2.54
CA ALA A 58 -24.88 18.86 -2.92
C ALA A 58 -25.90 18.40 -3.98
N PHE A 59 -25.47 17.61 -4.96
CA PHE A 59 -26.35 17.02 -5.97
C PHE A 59 -27.36 16.05 -5.36
N MET A 60 -26.92 15.14 -4.48
CA MET A 60 -27.81 14.22 -3.76
C MET A 60 -28.81 14.98 -2.88
N PHE A 61 -28.39 16.03 -2.18
CA PHE A 61 -29.27 16.86 -1.35
C PHE A 61 -30.29 17.64 -2.18
N TRP A 62 -29.84 18.27 -3.27
CA TRP A 62 -30.73 18.93 -4.22
C TRP A 62 -31.76 17.95 -4.79
N ARG A 63 -31.32 16.75 -5.18
CA ARG A 63 -32.20 15.70 -5.70
C ARG A 63 -33.23 15.25 -4.67
N ALA A 64 -32.78 14.98 -3.44
CA ALA A 64 -33.64 14.61 -2.32
C ALA A 64 -34.67 15.69 -1.99
N SER A 65 -34.31 16.99 -2.12
CA SER A 65 -35.26 18.09 -1.90
C SER A 65 -36.40 18.13 -2.92
N LYS A 66 -36.15 17.68 -4.17
CA LYS A 66 -37.16 17.68 -5.24
C LYS A 66 -38.05 16.44 -5.24
N ASN A 67 -37.52 15.31 -4.79
CA ASN A 67 -38.18 14.00 -4.75
C ASN A 67 -38.23 13.42 -3.32
N TYR A 68 -38.55 14.27 -2.34
CA TYR A 68 -38.47 13.92 -0.92
C TYR A 68 -39.24 12.64 -0.59
N ASP A 69 -40.48 12.50 -1.06
CA ASP A 69 -41.32 11.34 -0.76
C ASP A 69 -40.73 10.01 -1.27
N VAL A 70 -40.07 10.03 -2.44
CA VAL A 70 -39.44 8.84 -3.04
C VAL A 70 -38.13 8.51 -2.32
N VAL A 71 -37.33 9.51 -2.02
CA VAL A 71 -36.04 9.32 -1.33
C VAL A 71 -36.25 8.88 0.11
N VAL A 72 -37.24 9.42 0.82
CA VAL A 72 -37.61 8.99 2.18
C VAL A 72 -38.12 7.56 2.19
N ALA A 73 -38.99 7.19 1.25
CA ALA A 73 -39.45 5.81 1.14
C ALA A 73 -38.32 4.83 0.84
N LEU A 74 -37.37 5.21 -0.03
CA LEU A 74 -36.18 4.40 -0.31
C LEU A 74 -35.24 4.29 0.91
N MET A 75 -35.06 5.37 1.68
CA MET A 75 -34.22 5.38 2.88
C MET A 75 -34.84 4.58 4.05
N LEU A 76 -36.16 4.67 4.22
CA LEU A 76 -36.90 3.96 5.26
C LEU A 76 -37.25 2.51 4.87
N ASN A 77 -36.97 2.11 3.63
CA ASN A 77 -37.42 0.86 3.04
C ASN A 77 -38.94 0.64 3.22
N ASP A 78 -39.71 1.74 3.20
CA ASP A 78 -41.15 1.77 3.47
C ASP A 78 -41.90 2.33 2.26
N PHE A 79 -42.30 1.42 1.38
CA PHE A 79 -43.07 1.73 0.18
C PHE A 79 -44.54 2.09 0.48
N TYR A 80 -45.02 1.88 1.72
CA TYR A 80 -46.38 2.22 2.13
C TYR A 80 -46.58 3.75 2.22
N TYR A 81 -45.51 4.48 2.55
CA TYR A 81 -45.49 5.95 2.53
C TYR A 81 -45.69 6.52 1.12
N VAL A 82 -45.17 5.85 0.08
CA VAL A 82 -45.34 6.26 -1.32
C VAL A 82 -46.79 6.08 -1.76
N GLU A 83 -47.46 5.03 -1.31
CA GLU A 83 -48.84 4.70 -1.73
C GLU A 83 -49.85 5.78 -1.28
N THR A 84 -49.68 6.31 -0.05
CA THR A 84 -50.55 7.36 0.51
C THR A 84 -50.28 8.77 -0.06
N ALA A 85 -49.06 9.04 -0.53
CA ALA A 85 -48.71 10.28 -1.24
C ALA A 85 -49.03 10.20 -2.74
N ALA A 86 -48.89 9.03 -3.36
CA ALA A 86 -49.17 8.77 -4.76
C ALA A 86 -50.68 8.75 -5.06
N SER A 87 -51.51 8.17 -4.19
CA SER A 87 -52.96 8.11 -4.39
C SER A 87 -53.61 9.50 -4.41
N ARG A 88 -53.07 10.47 -3.65
CA ARG A 88 -53.55 11.86 -3.64
C ARG A 88 -53.23 12.66 -4.92
N LYS A 89 -52.29 12.19 -5.76
CA LYS A 89 -51.83 12.87 -6.98
C LYS A 89 -52.11 12.09 -8.28
N LEU A 90 -52.84 10.97 -8.20
CA LEU A 90 -53.15 10.06 -9.32
C LEU A 90 -54.29 10.58 -10.21
N LYS A 91 -54.22 11.86 -10.60
CA LYS A 91 -55.12 12.47 -11.59
C LYS A 91 -54.50 12.55 -13.00
N ASN A 92 -53.25 12.12 -13.16
CA ASN A 92 -52.49 12.25 -14.40
C ASN A 92 -52.22 10.86 -14.98
N GLY A 93 -52.61 10.67 -16.25
CA GLY A 93 -52.65 9.37 -16.94
C GLY A 93 -51.32 8.63 -17.07
N PHE A 94 -51.36 7.47 -17.74
CA PHE A 94 -50.29 6.48 -17.88
C PHE A 94 -48.88 7.07 -18.13
N TRP A 95 -48.75 8.09 -18.98
CA TRP A 95 -47.46 8.73 -19.27
C TRP A 95 -46.80 9.40 -18.05
N SER A 96 -47.61 9.98 -17.15
CA SER A 96 -47.11 10.57 -15.90
C SER A 96 -46.62 9.49 -14.93
N TRP A 97 -47.17 8.28 -14.99
CA TRP A 97 -46.73 7.16 -14.17
C TRP A 97 -45.39 6.59 -14.68
N CYS A 98 -45.27 6.37 -15.99
CA CYS A 98 -44.01 5.93 -16.62
C CYS A 98 -42.86 6.89 -16.33
N TRP A 99 -43.08 8.21 -16.45
CA TRP A 99 -42.05 9.20 -16.13
C TRP A 99 -41.61 9.13 -14.67
N ARG A 100 -42.56 9.02 -13.72
CA ARG A 100 -42.23 8.90 -12.29
C ARG A 100 -41.44 7.63 -11.99
N PHE A 101 -41.77 6.51 -12.63
CA PHE A 101 -41.05 5.25 -12.47
C PHE A 101 -39.60 5.35 -12.97
N ILE A 102 -39.39 5.97 -14.14
CA ILE A 102 -38.04 6.22 -14.69
C ILE A 102 -37.22 7.09 -13.72
N VAL A 103 -37.82 8.18 -13.25
CA VAL A 103 -37.20 9.12 -12.32
C VAL A 103 -36.84 8.44 -10.99
N ALA A 104 -37.73 7.62 -10.44
CA ALA A 104 -37.49 6.87 -9.21
C ALA A 104 -36.41 5.78 -9.39
N SER A 105 -36.41 5.09 -10.53
CA SER A 105 -35.39 4.07 -10.85
C SER A 105 -34.01 4.69 -10.99
N PHE A 106 -33.94 5.87 -11.62
CA PHE A 106 -32.70 6.65 -11.71
C PHE A 106 -32.21 7.09 -10.32
N ASP A 107 -33.11 7.60 -9.47
CA ASP A 107 -32.76 8.03 -8.11
C ASP A 107 -32.26 6.85 -7.25
N TYR A 108 -32.90 5.68 -7.37
CA TYR A 108 -32.47 4.45 -6.71
C TYR A 108 -31.09 4.01 -7.20
N TYR A 109 -30.87 3.97 -8.51
CA TYR A 109 -29.57 3.60 -9.09
C TYR A 109 -28.47 4.56 -8.65
N MET A 110 -28.74 5.86 -8.70
CA MET A 110 -27.83 6.90 -8.26
C MET A 110 -27.50 6.75 -6.76
N LEU A 111 -28.49 6.60 -5.89
CA LEU A 111 -28.28 6.44 -4.45
C LEU A 111 -27.54 5.14 -4.14
N SER A 112 -27.91 4.02 -4.76
CA SER A 112 -27.26 2.72 -4.51
C SER A 112 -25.78 2.71 -4.87
N ILE A 113 -25.33 3.51 -5.85
CA ILE A 113 -23.92 3.62 -6.23
C ILE A 113 -23.19 4.74 -5.49
N LEU A 114 -23.77 5.94 -5.43
CA LEU A 114 -23.08 7.11 -4.88
C LEU A 114 -23.08 7.12 -3.35
N TRP A 115 -24.12 6.59 -2.69
CA TRP A 115 -24.22 6.60 -1.24
C TRP A 115 -23.13 5.77 -0.55
N PRO A 116 -22.82 4.53 -0.95
CA PRO A 116 -21.72 3.77 -0.35
C PRO A 116 -20.36 4.45 -0.54
N LEU A 117 -20.11 5.04 -1.72
CA LEU A 117 -18.88 5.76 -2.00
C LEU A 117 -18.73 7.00 -1.12
N PHE A 118 -19.79 7.80 -1.03
CA PHE A 118 -19.83 8.99 -0.17
C PHE A 118 -19.66 8.62 1.30
N ARG A 119 -20.42 7.63 1.79
CA ARG A 119 -20.32 7.12 3.16
C ARG A 119 -18.90 6.67 3.46
N THR A 120 -18.30 5.88 2.57
CA THR A 120 -16.92 5.40 2.74
C THR A 120 -15.95 6.57 2.84
N PHE A 121 -16.03 7.56 1.95
CA PHE A 121 -15.19 8.75 2.02
C PHE A 121 -15.32 9.50 3.35
N VAL A 122 -16.56 9.70 3.82
CA VAL A 122 -16.85 10.41 5.07
C VAL A 122 -16.30 9.65 6.28
N THR A 123 -16.57 8.35 6.39
CA THR A 123 -16.18 7.53 7.55
C THR A 123 -14.71 7.11 7.53
N SER A 124 -14.00 7.27 6.42
CA SER A 124 -12.59 6.90 6.30
C SER A 124 -11.69 8.12 6.17
N HIS A 125 -11.45 8.59 4.94
CA HIS A 125 -10.47 9.63 4.66
C HIS A 125 -10.84 10.97 5.32
N LEU A 126 -12.08 11.44 5.18
CA LEU A 126 -12.51 12.69 5.80
C LEU A 126 -12.45 12.60 7.34
N TRP A 127 -12.94 11.51 7.91
CA TRP A 127 -12.89 11.27 9.35
C TRP A 127 -11.45 11.30 9.89
N LEU A 128 -10.52 10.64 9.22
CA LEU A 128 -9.10 10.66 9.59
C LEU A 128 -8.57 12.11 9.62
N ARG A 129 -8.89 12.91 8.60
CA ARG A 129 -8.47 14.32 8.53
C ARG A 129 -9.12 15.19 9.61
N LEU A 130 -10.39 14.97 9.92
CA LEU A 130 -11.09 15.69 10.99
C LEU A 130 -10.53 15.34 12.38
N ARG A 131 -10.14 14.08 12.59
CA ARG A 131 -9.67 13.59 13.89
C ARG A 131 -8.19 13.90 14.16
N TYR A 132 -7.33 13.74 13.15
CA TYR A 132 -5.87 13.79 13.32
C TYR A 132 -5.18 14.93 12.56
N GLY A 133 -5.91 15.61 11.67
CA GLY A 133 -5.36 16.66 10.81
C GLY A 133 -4.44 16.13 9.72
N PHE A 134 -3.64 17.05 9.16
CA PHE A 134 -2.53 16.72 8.28
C PHE A 134 -1.23 16.80 9.08
N ARG A 135 -0.40 15.75 8.99
CA ARG A 135 0.84 15.63 9.75
C ARG A 135 2.05 15.58 8.82
N GLN A 136 3.22 15.94 9.34
CA GLN A 136 4.47 15.81 8.59
C GLN A 136 4.77 14.34 8.30
N THR A 137 4.64 13.48 9.32
CA THR A 137 4.75 12.02 9.21
C THR A 137 3.36 11.40 9.35
N GLU A 138 2.96 10.63 8.34
CA GLU A 138 1.68 9.91 8.33
C GLU A 138 1.92 8.42 8.13
N VAL A 139 1.29 7.58 8.95
CA VAL A 139 1.31 6.12 8.75
C VAL A 139 0.22 5.77 7.75
N VAL A 140 0.59 5.00 6.74
CA VAL A 140 -0.30 4.61 5.65
C VAL A 140 -0.30 3.10 5.51
N PHE A 141 -1.45 2.50 5.77
CA PHE A 141 -1.69 1.08 5.53
C PHE A 141 -2.35 0.85 4.18
N ARG A 142 -1.92 -0.20 3.51
CA ARG A 142 -2.54 -0.72 2.29
C ARG A 142 -2.83 -2.21 2.44
N ALA A 143 -3.96 -2.64 1.90
CA ALA A 143 -4.41 -4.02 1.90
C ALA A 143 -4.86 -4.44 0.50
N PRO A 144 -4.70 -5.71 0.12
CA PRO A 144 -5.17 -6.21 -1.16
C PRO A 144 -6.70 -6.31 -1.14
N THR A 145 -7.38 -5.49 -1.95
CA THR A 145 -8.85 -5.51 -2.05
C THR A 145 -9.32 -5.22 -3.46
N GLY A 146 -10.59 -5.54 -3.74
CA GLY A 146 -11.23 -5.25 -5.02
C GLY A 146 -11.04 -6.33 -6.07
N ARG A 147 -11.57 -6.05 -7.26
CA ARG A 147 -11.68 -7.02 -8.36
C ARG A 147 -10.33 -7.48 -8.87
N GLU A 148 -9.32 -6.62 -8.83
CA GLU A 148 -7.97 -6.90 -9.32
C GLU A 148 -7.30 -7.99 -8.48
N TYR A 149 -7.53 -7.98 -7.16
CA TYR A 149 -7.04 -9.05 -6.29
C TYR A 149 -7.77 -10.37 -6.56
N ASP A 150 -9.10 -10.31 -6.73
CA ASP A 150 -9.91 -11.49 -7.02
C ASP A 150 -9.52 -12.11 -8.39
N ASN A 151 -9.26 -11.27 -9.39
CA ASN A 151 -8.76 -11.69 -10.70
C ASN A 151 -7.37 -12.33 -10.59
N MET A 152 -6.51 -11.80 -9.74
CA MET A 152 -5.18 -12.33 -9.51
C MET A 152 -5.24 -13.71 -8.84
N ILE A 153 -6.07 -13.89 -7.80
CA ILE A 153 -6.29 -15.20 -7.15
C ILE A 153 -6.84 -16.24 -8.15
N ALA A 154 -7.65 -15.82 -9.13
CA ALA A 154 -8.19 -16.71 -10.15
C ALA A 154 -7.13 -17.23 -11.13
N LEU A 155 -5.90 -16.73 -11.10
CA LEU A 155 -4.80 -17.19 -11.97
C LEU A 155 -4.24 -18.54 -11.51
N PRO A 156 -3.60 -19.31 -12.42
CA PRO A 156 -2.82 -20.47 -12.05
C PRO A 156 -1.72 -20.14 -11.02
N PRO A 157 -1.37 -21.06 -10.09
CA PRO A 157 -0.48 -20.76 -8.97
C PRO A 157 0.86 -20.09 -9.32
N ALA A 158 1.50 -20.53 -10.42
CA ALA A 158 2.77 -19.94 -10.87
C ALA A 158 2.60 -18.49 -11.35
N GLN A 159 1.53 -18.22 -12.10
CA GLN A 159 1.22 -16.87 -12.59
C GLN A 159 0.76 -15.96 -11.46
N PHE A 160 0.00 -16.49 -10.50
CA PHE A 160 -0.36 -15.78 -9.28
C PHE A 160 0.88 -15.34 -8.50
N GLN A 161 1.82 -16.25 -8.24
CA GLN A 161 3.05 -15.93 -7.50
C GLN A 161 3.85 -14.83 -8.21
N GLN A 162 4.01 -14.93 -9.52
CA GLN A 162 4.71 -13.92 -10.31
C GLN A 162 3.99 -12.55 -10.26
N ALA A 163 2.67 -12.53 -10.48
CA ALA A 163 1.88 -11.30 -10.44
C ALA A 163 1.88 -10.67 -9.05
N TRP A 164 1.76 -11.48 -8.00
CA TRP A 164 1.81 -11.06 -6.61
C TRP A 164 3.16 -10.44 -6.25
N GLN A 165 4.26 -11.12 -6.59
CA GLN A 165 5.61 -10.60 -6.36
C GLN A 165 5.85 -9.30 -7.12
N ALA A 166 5.49 -9.23 -8.39
CA ALA A 166 5.62 -8.00 -9.18
C ALA A 166 4.81 -6.84 -8.58
N SER A 167 3.58 -7.12 -8.15
CA SER A 167 2.72 -6.14 -7.51
C SER A 167 3.28 -5.66 -6.17
N LEU A 168 3.79 -6.59 -5.34
CA LEU A 168 4.41 -6.28 -4.06
C LEU A 168 5.68 -5.43 -4.23
N LEU A 169 6.55 -5.80 -5.18
CA LEU A 169 7.75 -5.04 -5.53
C LEU A 169 7.41 -3.62 -5.98
N HIS A 170 6.42 -3.47 -6.86
CA HIS A 170 5.97 -2.15 -7.29
C HIS A 170 5.41 -1.33 -6.12
N ALA A 171 4.54 -1.93 -5.29
CA ALA A 171 3.89 -1.24 -4.18
C ALA A 171 4.88 -0.85 -3.07
N THR A 172 5.95 -1.60 -2.89
CA THR A 172 7.03 -1.29 -1.94
C THR A 172 8.13 -0.43 -2.56
N SER A 173 8.17 -0.24 -3.88
CA SER A 173 9.29 0.44 -4.54
C SER A 173 9.49 1.89 -4.05
N ARG A 174 10.75 2.25 -3.79
CA ARG A 174 11.12 3.58 -3.31
C ARG A 174 10.67 4.69 -4.25
N GLN A 175 10.80 4.47 -5.57
CA GLN A 175 10.38 5.43 -6.58
C GLN A 175 8.88 5.71 -6.51
N PHE A 176 8.06 4.65 -6.38
CA PHE A 176 6.62 4.78 -6.24
C PHE A 176 6.23 5.51 -4.95
N LEU A 177 6.88 5.19 -3.83
CA LEU A 177 6.57 5.79 -2.53
C LEU A 177 7.04 7.24 -2.39
N MET A 178 8.20 7.58 -2.93
CA MET A 178 8.73 8.96 -2.87
C MET A 178 8.05 9.89 -3.89
N GLY A 179 7.60 9.35 -5.02
CA GLY A 179 6.90 10.10 -6.06
C GLY A 179 5.43 10.39 -5.74
N ASN A 180 4.83 9.70 -4.76
CA ASN A 180 3.41 9.80 -4.45
C ASN A 180 3.17 10.21 -3.00
N THR A 181 2.11 10.98 -2.75
CA THR A 181 1.59 11.15 -1.39
C THR A 181 0.93 9.86 -0.92
N GLY A 182 0.78 9.67 0.39
CA GLY A 182 0.11 8.51 0.97
C GLY A 182 -1.26 8.21 0.33
N PHE A 183 -2.03 9.26 -0.01
CA PHE A 183 -3.31 9.11 -0.73
C PHE A 183 -3.18 8.53 -2.15
N ASN A 184 -2.08 8.83 -2.84
CA ASN A 184 -1.77 8.40 -4.20
C ASN A 184 -0.94 7.11 -4.25
N THR A 185 -0.63 6.49 -3.11
CA THR A 185 0.05 5.18 -3.06
C THR A 185 -0.87 3.99 -3.35
N ARG A 186 -2.06 4.25 -3.92
CA ARG A 186 -2.98 3.23 -4.42
C ARG A 186 -2.45 2.67 -5.72
N SER A 187 -2.20 1.37 -5.74
CA SER A 187 -1.78 0.64 -6.93
C SER A 187 -2.46 -0.73 -6.85
N PRO A 188 -3.46 -1.03 -7.70
CA PRO A 188 -4.19 -2.28 -7.62
C PRO A 188 -3.25 -3.50 -7.58
N PRO A 189 -3.47 -4.48 -6.68
CA PRO A 189 -4.63 -4.65 -5.80
C PRO A 189 -4.56 -3.88 -4.47
N TRP A 190 -3.50 -3.11 -4.22
CA TRP A 190 -3.24 -2.42 -2.96
C TRP A 190 -4.06 -1.14 -2.81
N ASN A 191 -5.08 -1.21 -1.95
CA ASN A 191 -5.94 -0.09 -1.60
C ASN A 191 -5.67 0.39 -0.18
N LEU A 192 -5.95 1.67 0.09
CA LEU A 192 -5.72 2.29 1.40
C LEU A 192 -6.66 1.71 2.47
N CYS A 193 -6.08 1.32 3.59
CA CYS A 193 -6.79 0.87 4.78
C CYS A 193 -6.74 1.97 5.85
N TYR A 194 -7.75 2.86 5.82
CA TYR A 194 -7.83 3.98 6.75
C TYR A 194 -8.11 3.57 8.19
N THR A 195 -8.79 2.43 8.41
CA THR A 195 -9.07 1.90 9.76
C THR A 195 -7.77 1.47 10.43
N ALA A 196 -6.96 0.64 9.76
CA ALA A 196 -5.63 0.26 10.26
C ALA A 196 -4.72 1.48 10.47
N SER A 197 -4.77 2.47 9.57
CA SER A 197 -4.00 3.72 9.74
C SER A 197 -4.48 4.53 10.96
N THR A 198 -5.79 4.56 11.22
CA THR A 198 -6.38 5.23 12.39
C THR A 198 -5.99 4.54 13.69
N ASP A 199 -6.05 3.21 13.71
CA ASP A 199 -5.68 2.40 14.87
C ASP A 199 -4.17 2.50 15.15
N ALA A 200 -3.34 2.62 14.12
CA ALA A 200 -1.91 2.86 14.27
C ALA A 200 -1.63 4.21 14.94
N TYR A 201 -2.40 5.26 14.60
CA TYR A 201 -2.33 6.52 15.33
C TYR A 201 -2.84 6.41 16.76
N HIS A 202 -3.88 5.61 17.02
CA HIS A 202 -4.34 5.36 18.39
C HIS A 202 -3.23 4.70 19.23
N LEU A 203 -2.58 3.66 18.70
CA LEU A 203 -1.45 3.00 19.37
C LEU A 203 -0.29 3.96 19.62
N ALA A 204 0.07 4.77 18.63
CA ALA A 204 1.13 5.77 18.78
C ALA A 204 0.80 6.86 19.81
N ASN A 205 -0.42 7.40 19.78
CA ASN A 205 -0.83 8.42 20.73
C ASN A 205 -0.96 7.86 22.16
N SER A 206 -1.20 6.55 22.31
CA SER A 206 -1.21 5.87 23.62
C SER A 206 0.19 5.52 24.15
N GLY A 207 1.24 5.75 23.35
CA GLY A 207 2.63 5.43 23.72
C GLY A 207 2.98 3.94 23.71
N GLN A 208 2.07 3.08 23.26
CA GLN A 208 2.28 1.62 23.21
C GLN A 208 3.15 1.19 22.02
N PHE A 209 3.17 1.98 20.94
CA PHE A 209 3.91 1.64 19.73
C PHE A 209 4.37 2.90 18.98
N ASP A 210 5.67 3.07 18.75
CA ASP A 210 6.19 4.27 18.08
C ASP A 210 5.77 4.32 16.59
N LEU A 211 5.57 5.53 16.06
CA LEU A 211 5.24 5.73 14.64
C LEU A 211 6.34 5.21 13.72
N ASN A 212 7.61 5.32 14.14
CA ASN A 212 8.76 4.86 13.36
C ASN A 212 8.78 3.33 13.18
N ASN A 213 8.07 2.58 14.03
CA ASN A 213 7.96 1.14 13.87
C ASN A 213 7.02 0.74 12.71
N TRP A 214 6.25 1.69 12.16
CA TRP A 214 5.42 1.50 10.97
C TRP A 214 6.11 1.88 9.66
N GLU A 215 7.45 1.94 9.67
CA GLU A 215 8.25 2.09 8.45
C GLU A 215 7.88 1.05 7.39
N LEU A 216 8.37 1.27 6.17
CA LEU A 216 8.04 0.42 5.02
C LEU A 216 8.20 -1.07 5.36
N SER A 217 7.07 -1.75 5.56
CA SER A 217 7.03 -3.13 6.04
C SER A 217 5.85 -3.86 5.44
N VAL A 218 6.07 -5.14 5.14
CA VAL A 218 5.02 -6.06 4.67
C VAL A 218 4.67 -6.97 5.83
N TRP A 219 3.41 -6.96 6.22
CA TRP A 219 2.85 -7.77 7.30
C TRP A 219 2.05 -8.88 6.66
N GLN A 220 2.38 -10.14 6.93
CA GLN A 220 1.63 -11.27 6.37
C GLN A 220 1.40 -12.36 7.40
N LYS A 221 0.31 -13.11 7.27
CA LYS A 221 0.12 -14.35 8.03
C LYS A 221 0.92 -15.49 7.39
N ASN A 222 1.62 -16.25 8.23
CA ASN A 222 2.24 -17.51 7.80
C ASN A 222 1.20 -18.63 7.69
N GLU A 223 1.64 -19.83 7.28
CA GLU A 223 0.79 -21.02 7.17
C GLU A 223 0.12 -21.40 8.51
N HIS A 224 0.72 -21.02 9.63
CA HIS A 224 0.22 -21.22 11.00
C HIS A 224 -0.65 -20.06 11.52
N GLN A 225 -1.08 -19.14 10.65
CA GLN A 225 -1.89 -17.95 11.00
C GLN A 225 -1.20 -16.95 11.95
N GLN A 226 0.11 -17.04 12.12
CA GLN A 226 0.89 -16.08 12.89
C GLN A 226 1.35 -14.93 12.00
N TRP A 227 1.28 -13.71 12.53
CA TRP A 227 1.76 -12.54 11.81
C TRP A 227 3.29 -12.51 11.75
N THR A 228 3.80 -12.31 10.54
CA THR A 228 5.20 -12.03 10.26
C THR A 228 5.35 -10.65 9.67
N VAL A 229 6.49 -10.02 9.95
CA VAL A 229 6.87 -8.72 9.43
C VAL A 229 8.12 -8.84 8.58
N TRP A 230 8.05 -8.33 7.36
CA TRP A 230 9.20 -8.13 6.49
C TRP A 230 9.50 -6.64 6.39
N GLU A 231 10.60 -6.22 7.01
CA GLU A 231 11.05 -4.82 7.08
C GLU A 231 11.71 -4.39 5.75
N ALA A 232 10.87 -4.14 4.74
CA ALA A 232 11.33 -3.75 3.40
C ALA A 232 12.12 -2.43 3.38
N TRP A 233 11.94 -1.54 4.36
CA TRP A 233 12.71 -0.30 4.48
C TRP A 233 14.21 -0.53 4.59
N ARG A 234 14.66 -1.60 5.25
CA ARG A 234 16.09 -1.90 5.43
C ARG A 234 16.78 -2.26 4.12
N HIS A 235 16.03 -2.86 3.18
CA HIS A 235 16.52 -3.21 1.85
C HIS A 235 16.67 -2.00 0.92
N GLN A 236 16.08 -0.86 1.27
CA GLN A 236 16.06 0.35 0.45
C GLN A 236 16.99 1.46 0.96
N ASP A 237 17.70 1.22 2.06
CA ASP A 237 18.73 2.13 2.57
C ASP A 237 19.93 2.12 1.61
N PRO A 238 20.21 3.22 0.88
CA PRO A 238 21.32 3.28 -0.07
C PRO A 238 22.66 2.97 0.58
N THR A 239 22.85 3.35 1.85
CA THR A 239 24.12 3.17 2.54
C THR A 239 24.39 1.70 2.80
N LEU A 240 23.37 0.96 3.26
CA LEU A 240 23.43 -0.49 3.44
C LEU A 240 23.52 -1.21 2.10
N SER A 241 22.75 -0.81 1.10
CA SER A 241 22.82 -1.41 -0.24
C SER A 241 24.19 -1.24 -0.89
N THR A 242 24.82 -0.06 -0.78
CA THR A 242 26.18 0.16 -1.30
C THR A 242 27.21 -0.69 -0.54
N LYS A 243 27.12 -0.77 0.79
CA LYS A 243 28.00 -1.61 1.60
C LYS A 243 27.85 -3.10 1.29
N ALA A 244 26.62 -3.58 1.14
CA ALA A 244 26.34 -4.96 0.76
C ALA A 244 26.92 -5.26 -0.63
N LEU A 245 26.74 -4.34 -1.60
CA LEU A 245 27.32 -4.48 -2.92
C LEU A 245 28.85 -4.57 -2.88
N THR A 246 29.52 -3.72 -2.09
CA THR A 246 30.98 -3.79 -1.92
C THR A 246 31.42 -5.10 -1.28
N MET A 247 30.70 -5.61 -0.27
CA MET A 247 31.02 -6.87 0.39
C MET A 247 30.88 -8.08 -0.55
N ILE A 248 29.83 -8.11 -1.38
CA ILE A 248 29.67 -9.18 -2.39
C ILE A 248 30.83 -9.14 -3.38
N LYS A 249 31.18 -7.95 -3.88
CA LYS A 249 32.33 -7.80 -4.80
C LYS A 249 33.64 -8.25 -4.16
N GLU A 250 33.92 -7.85 -2.93
CA GLU A 250 35.12 -8.26 -2.20
C GLU A 250 35.17 -9.79 -2.01
N LYS A 251 34.05 -10.42 -1.61
CA LYS A 251 33.94 -11.87 -1.46
C LYS A 251 34.24 -12.61 -2.78
N LEU A 252 33.66 -12.13 -3.89
CA LEU A 252 33.88 -12.70 -5.21
C LEU A 252 35.31 -12.51 -5.73
N LEU A 253 35.96 -11.38 -5.41
CA LEU A 253 37.36 -11.15 -5.74
C LEU A 253 38.28 -12.09 -4.95
N VAL A 254 38.00 -12.32 -3.66
CA VAL A 254 38.75 -13.28 -2.82
C VAL A 254 38.60 -14.71 -3.34
N GLU A 255 37.44 -15.07 -3.89
CA GLU A 255 37.20 -16.34 -4.56
C GLU A 255 37.87 -16.46 -5.95
N GLY A 256 38.56 -15.41 -6.41
CA GLY A 256 39.27 -15.38 -7.70
C GLY A 256 38.38 -15.12 -8.91
N ARG A 257 37.16 -14.61 -8.72
CA ARG A 257 36.17 -14.36 -9.79
C ARG A 257 36.25 -12.93 -10.35
N GLU A 258 37.45 -12.46 -10.67
CA GLU A 258 37.68 -11.07 -11.13
C GLU A 258 36.96 -10.76 -12.45
N GLU A 259 36.97 -11.69 -13.40
CA GLU A 259 36.31 -11.51 -14.70
C GLU A 259 34.79 -11.37 -14.56
N PHE A 260 34.19 -12.12 -13.63
CA PHE A 260 32.77 -12.02 -13.31
C PHE A 260 32.42 -10.66 -12.71
N VAL A 261 33.20 -10.18 -11.73
CA VAL A 261 32.97 -8.87 -11.11
C VAL A 261 33.06 -7.76 -12.16
N GLY A 262 34.00 -7.86 -13.10
CA GLY A 262 34.09 -6.92 -14.24
C GLY A 262 32.85 -6.93 -15.14
N LYS A 263 32.32 -8.11 -15.47
CA LYS A 263 31.06 -8.25 -16.25
C LYS A 263 29.87 -7.68 -15.48
N TRP A 264 29.79 -7.94 -14.18
CA TRP A 264 28.73 -7.41 -13.33
C TRP A 264 28.78 -5.88 -13.20
N ASP A 265 29.97 -5.30 -13.05
CA ASP A 265 30.17 -3.85 -13.01
C ASP A 265 29.73 -3.16 -14.31
N ALA A 266 30.03 -3.77 -15.47
CA ALA A 266 29.57 -3.27 -16.76
C ALA A 266 28.03 -3.23 -16.84
N LEU A 267 27.36 -4.30 -16.40
CA LEU A 267 25.89 -4.36 -16.36
C LEU A 267 25.30 -3.33 -15.40
N LEU A 268 25.88 -3.14 -14.20
CA LEU A 268 25.41 -2.13 -13.26
C LEU A 268 25.61 -0.70 -13.79
N ALA A 269 26.72 -0.43 -14.47
CA ALA A 269 26.98 0.87 -15.11
C ALA A 269 25.98 1.14 -16.25
N GLU A 270 25.66 0.12 -17.05
CA GLU A 270 24.64 0.22 -18.09
C GLU A 270 23.25 0.48 -17.50
N GLN A 271 22.92 -0.18 -16.38
CA GLN A 271 21.68 0.06 -15.64
C GLN A 271 21.57 1.50 -15.14
N ALA A 272 22.64 2.00 -14.52
CA ALA A 272 22.70 3.36 -14.00
C ALA A 272 22.54 4.39 -15.12
N ASN A 273 23.18 4.17 -16.27
CA ASN A 273 23.03 5.01 -17.46
C ASN A 273 21.59 5.00 -17.97
N MET A 274 20.95 3.84 -18.11
CA MET A 274 19.55 3.75 -18.54
C MET A 274 18.58 4.40 -17.54
N ALA A 275 18.78 4.18 -16.25
CA ALA A 275 17.96 4.78 -15.19
C ALA A 275 18.08 6.31 -15.13
N SER A 276 19.21 6.87 -15.55
CA SER A 276 19.37 8.33 -15.65
C SER A 276 18.57 8.96 -16.80
N VAL A 277 18.23 8.18 -17.83
CA VAL A 277 17.57 8.64 -19.06
C VAL A 277 16.06 8.39 -19.02
N ALA A 278 15.60 7.34 -18.33
CA ALA A 278 14.20 6.93 -18.31
C ALA A 278 13.59 6.95 -16.90
N SER A 279 12.49 7.69 -16.73
CA SER A 279 11.69 7.68 -15.49
C SER A 279 10.85 6.41 -15.30
N GLU A 280 10.68 5.59 -16.33
CA GLU A 280 9.87 4.36 -16.29
C GLU A 280 10.70 3.11 -16.60
N VAL A 281 10.27 1.97 -16.07
CA VAL A 281 10.89 0.66 -16.35
C VAL A 281 10.64 0.30 -17.81
N THR A 282 11.67 0.45 -18.64
CA THR A 282 11.61 0.09 -20.06
C THR A 282 11.80 -1.41 -20.26
N PRO A 283 11.39 -1.98 -21.41
CA PRO A 283 11.70 -3.35 -21.78
C PRO A 283 13.21 -3.64 -21.75
N ALA A 284 14.04 -2.65 -22.08
CA ALA A 284 15.49 -2.74 -21.99
C ALA A 284 15.98 -2.90 -20.54
N MET A 285 15.39 -2.17 -19.58
CA MET A 285 15.70 -2.33 -18.16
C MET A 285 15.34 -3.75 -17.66
N GLN A 286 14.23 -4.31 -18.13
CA GLN A 286 13.83 -5.68 -17.80
C GLN A 286 14.80 -6.72 -18.37
N GLN A 287 15.25 -6.53 -19.62
CA GLN A 287 16.27 -7.39 -20.23
C GLN A 287 17.58 -7.34 -19.45
N LEU A 288 18.00 -6.15 -18.99
CA LEU A 288 19.22 -6.02 -18.23
C LEU A 288 19.15 -6.71 -16.85
N VAL A 289 18.00 -6.61 -16.16
CA VAL A 289 17.75 -7.38 -14.92
C VAL A 289 17.80 -8.88 -15.19
N GLN A 290 17.26 -9.32 -16.33
CA GLN A 290 17.34 -10.71 -16.76
C GLN A 290 18.80 -11.12 -17.02
N SER A 291 19.59 -10.29 -17.70
CA SER A 291 21.01 -10.54 -17.96
C SER A 291 21.84 -10.64 -16.68
N VAL A 292 21.53 -9.84 -15.64
CA VAL A 292 22.17 -9.99 -14.33
C VAL A 292 21.80 -11.34 -13.70
N ASN A 293 20.52 -11.71 -13.72
CA ASN A 293 20.10 -13.02 -13.19
C ASN A 293 20.73 -14.20 -13.93
N ASP A 294 20.85 -14.10 -15.25
CA ASP A 294 21.44 -15.14 -16.09
C ASP A 294 22.95 -15.26 -15.82
N LEU A 295 23.67 -14.12 -15.69
CA LEU A 295 25.08 -14.08 -15.31
C LEU A 295 25.35 -14.79 -13.98
N PHE A 296 24.52 -14.57 -12.96
CA PHE A 296 24.64 -15.25 -11.66
C PHE A 296 24.30 -16.74 -11.74
N LYS A 297 23.30 -17.12 -12.55
CA LYS A 297 22.93 -18.53 -12.77
C LYS A 297 24.00 -19.33 -13.51
N GLU A 298 24.65 -18.74 -14.50
CA GLU A 298 25.75 -19.38 -15.25
C GLU A 298 26.92 -19.76 -14.35
N GLU A 299 27.19 -18.93 -13.34
CA GLU A 299 28.23 -19.18 -12.33
C GLU A 299 27.77 -20.06 -11.15
N GLY A 300 26.50 -20.49 -11.14
CA GLY A 300 25.91 -21.28 -10.07
C GLY A 300 25.74 -20.51 -8.75
N LEU A 301 25.68 -19.17 -8.79
CA LEU A 301 25.55 -18.30 -7.64
C LEU A 301 24.09 -17.85 -7.46
N ASP A 302 23.58 -17.94 -6.24
CA ASP A 302 22.27 -17.34 -5.89
C ASP A 302 22.47 -15.90 -5.44
N LEU A 303 22.17 -14.95 -6.33
CA LEU A 303 22.23 -13.52 -6.04
C LEU A 303 21.37 -13.12 -4.84
N GLY A 304 20.21 -13.76 -4.66
CA GLY A 304 19.30 -13.47 -3.56
C GLY A 304 19.89 -13.87 -2.21
N GLU A 305 20.51 -15.05 -2.15
CA GLU A 305 21.18 -15.52 -0.94
C GLU A 305 22.41 -14.66 -0.60
N LEU A 306 23.27 -14.38 -1.58
CA LEU A 306 24.44 -13.51 -1.42
C LEU A 306 24.04 -12.10 -0.97
N TRP A 307 22.96 -11.56 -1.53
CA TRP A 307 22.44 -10.25 -1.14
C TRP A 307 21.94 -10.22 0.30
N LEU A 308 21.18 -11.24 0.71
CA LEU A 308 20.68 -11.37 2.08
C LEU A 308 21.81 -11.53 3.10
N GLU A 309 22.85 -12.30 2.76
CA GLU A 309 24.04 -12.46 3.61
C GLU A 309 24.78 -11.11 3.74
N ALA A 310 25.07 -10.46 2.63
CA ALA A 310 25.85 -9.22 2.62
C ALA A 310 25.12 -8.06 3.28
N ILE A 311 23.81 -7.90 3.07
CA ILE A 311 23.05 -6.85 3.74
C ILE A 311 22.89 -7.11 5.24
N SER A 312 22.82 -8.39 5.65
CA SER A 312 22.87 -8.81 7.05
C SER A 312 24.18 -8.44 7.72
N GLU A 313 25.29 -8.66 7.03
CA GLU A 313 26.62 -8.33 7.56
C GLU A 313 26.88 -6.82 7.59
N ALA A 314 26.43 -6.09 6.55
CA ALA A 314 26.51 -4.63 6.50
C ALA A 314 25.74 -3.96 7.65
N ASP A 315 24.54 -4.45 7.96
CA ASP A 315 23.72 -3.96 9.09
C ASP A 315 24.36 -4.29 10.43
N ARG A 316 24.94 -5.49 10.58
CA ARG A 316 25.68 -5.90 11.79
C ARG A 316 26.86 -4.97 12.05
N ILE A 317 27.66 -4.66 11.03
CA ILE A 317 28.83 -3.77 11.13
C ILE A 317 28.39 -2.34 11.43
N GLN A 318 27.29 -1.88 10.84
CA GLN A 318 26.76 -0.53 11.07
C GLN A 318 26.18 -0.33 12.47
N ASN A 319 25.55 -1.37 13.02
CA ASN A 319 24.88 -1.31 14.32
C ASN A 319 25.72 -1.89 15.47
N GLN A 320 26.95 -2.33 15.22
CA GLN A 320 27.87 -2.69 16.30
C GLN A 320 28.22 -1.43 17.10
N PRO A 321 28.02 -1.41 18.44
CA PRO A 321 28.58 -0.35 19.25
C PRO A 321 30.09 -0.37 19.05
N ALA A 322 30.69 0.79 18.82
CA ALA A 322 32.13 0.91 18.67
C ALA A 322 32.79 0.20 19.86
N SER A 323 33.35 -0.99 19.62
CA SER A 323 34.07 -1.75 20.63
C SER A 323 35.13 -0.83 21.19
N GLU A 324 35.11 -0.67 22.51
CA GLU A 324 36.11 0.04 23.30
C GLU A 324 37.51 -0.27 22.75
N ALA A 325 38.20 0.79 22.32
CA ALA A 325 39.58 0.68 21.89
C ALA A 325 40.42 0.16 23.08
N PRO A 326 41.15 -0.96 22.94
CA PRO A 326 42.06 -1.40 23.98
C PRO A 326 43.31 -0.52 23.92
N GLY A 327 43.47 0.34 24.92
CA GLY A 327 44.76 0.93 25.25
C GLY A 327 44.74 2.44 25.40
N GLN A 328 44.69 2.89 26.66
CA GLN A 328 45.64 3.86 27.20
C GLN A 328 45.34 4.05 28.68
N LEU A 329 45.98 3.25 29.53
CA LEU A 329 46.42 3.67 30.87
C LEU A 329 47.71 2.90 31.14
N ALA A 330 48.82 3.56 30.82
CA ALA A 330 50.13 3.32 31.40
C ALA A 330 50.24 4.11 32.71
#